data_AF-K2MHA4-F1
#
_entry.id   AF-K2MHA4-F1
#
_cell.length_a   1.000
_cell.length_b   1.000
_cell.length_c   1.000
_cell.angle_alpha   90.00
_cell.angle_beta   90.00
_cell.angle_gamma   90.00
#
_symmetry.space_group_name_H-M   'P 1'
#
loop_
_entity.id
_entity.type
_entity.pdbx_description
1 polymer ?
#
loop_
_entity_poly.entity_id
_entity_poly.type
_entity_poly.pdbx_seq_one_letter_code
_entity_poly.pdbx_strand_id
1 'polypeptide(L)'
;GNTFSDALLSPEGGFPPRTNITISGNRFTVTRLIPRSGLVLRRPSCVAMNELVISNDSAVVLSGNVFQTVRASSSAIYVVRSALRVSWHSLFVVMGNTFHMDGGNGTLLYLGGSSHSSSLDVLKNSAVVIRGNVVTRSVKYFMLFLRASRVESQSAVVFQGNDMQGSLTVLTTGDSSNIYYNSWLQLSGNLCRESPSGAFTVFNPTVNLRDSTVSVSGNQFISSTGTPTALWIPEFPRALTNGAIVAACNTVNGGEGAHYVIPSVYNATFLTCSDPCTLAASCFPAYTTTASSDGCACACAEGGHGVACLPVAVPEPPSTDGADLCVRDMRVGVEVNAGLATSLACYVGVTFAADVVVDVASMSGSVRNVTLANCTFVGGASLYVVGWLSDPPAGERADVLVSGLESRSGSGVVVANRFPPGSRVTVVDSVLIAEARVAYRDAYDLGDASACLVVHNVNLTGSVLTIARTHVAAVFRDAVGVLVVGGVALSSRGALYVEELLVQTALELCVSVEGGVAASGGSVVAFVDSDFLLCKHAVSVRGAVSVSGSVVALVRSGFVSTEDYAVAF
;
A
#
# COMPACT_ATOMS: atom_id res chain seq x y z
N GLY A 1 -8.22 2.94 1.78
CA GLY A 1 -7.37 3.48 2.85
C GLY A 1 -7.79 2.91 4.18
N ASN A 2 -6.86 2.40 4.99
CA ASN A 2 -7.15 1.84 6.31
C ASN A 2 -7.30 2.94 7.36
N THR A 3 -8.01 2.67 8.47
CA THR A 3 -8.06 3.58 9.63
C THR A 3 -7.39 2.93 10.84
N PHE A 4 -6.35 3.57 11.36
CA PHE A 4 -5.63 3.18 12.57
C PHE A 4 -6.06 4.10 13.71
N SER A 5 -6.75 3.57 14.72
CA SER A 5 -7.17 4.33 15.91
C SER A 5 -6.44 3.83 17.13
N ASP A 6 -5.60 4.69 17.74
CA ASP A 6 -4.68 4.31 18.81
C ASP A 6 -3.87 3.03 18.49
N ALA A 7 -3.50 2.91 17.21
CA ALA A 7 -2.69 1.84 16.66
C ALA A 7 -1.42 2.42 16.03
N LEU A 8 -0.32 1.68 16.16
CA LEU A 8 1.02 2.09 15.76
C LEU A 8 1.47 1.25 14.56
N LEU A 9 1.86 1.89 13.46
CA LEU A 9 2.58 1.23 12.38
C LEU A 9 4.08 1.19 12.72
N SER A 10 4.66 -0.01 12.82
CA SER A 10 6.03 -0.20 13.29
C SER A 10 6.85 -1.11 12.37
N PRO A 11 7.25 -0.64 11.18
CA PRO A 11 8.15 -1.40 10.33
C PRO A 11 9.54 -1.48 10.99
N GLU A 12 10.15 -2.65 11.02
CA GLU A 12 11.51 -2.84 11.54
C GLU A 12 12.32 -3.79 10.65
N GLY A 13 13.63 -3.54 10.59
CA GLY A 13 14.59 -4.41 9.92
C GLY A 13 15.09 -3.88 8.58
N GLY A 14 15.89 -4.70 7.90
CA GLY A 14 16.30 -4.48 6.52
C GLY A 14 15.36 -5.20 5.58
N PHE A 15 14.90 -4.51 4.54
CA PHE A 15 14.09 -5.15 3.50
C PHE A 15 14.98 -5.98 2.57
N PRO A 16 14.46 -7.08 1.98
CA PRO A 16 15.13 -7.74 0.87
C PRO A 16 15.47 -6.74 -0.26
N PRO A 17 16.53 -6.96 -1.04
CA PRO A 17 16.83 -6.13 -2.20
C PRO A 17 15.63 -6.00 -3.14
N ARG A 18 15.49 -4.85 -3.81
CA ARG A 18 14.40 -4.53 -4.75
C ARG A 18 13.00 -4.59 -4.12
N THR A 19 12.89 -4.19 -2.84
CA THR A 19 11.59 -4.14 -2.16
C THR A 19 10.97 -2.76 -2.30
N ASN A 20 9.73 -2.66 -2.79
CA ASN A 20 8.97 -1.42 -2.79
C ASN A 20 7.76 -1.52 -1.83
N ILE A 21 7.76 -0.72 -0.78
CA ILE A 21 6.67 -0.64 0.19
C ILE A 21 5.98 0.71 0.03
N THR A 22 4.71 0.67 -0.37
CA THR A 22 3.87 1.87 -0.43
C THR A 22 2.77 1.80 0.61
N ILE A 23 2.77 2.77 1.52
CA ILE A 23 1.73 2.97 2.53
C ILE A 23 0.93 4.18 2.07
N SER A 24 -0.25 3.95 1.49
CA SER A 24 -1.02 5.03 0.87
C SER A 24 -2.48 5.10 1.28
N GLY A 25 -3.01 6.33 1.31
CA GLY A 25 -4.42 6.61 1.53
C GLY A 25 -4.95 6.23 2.91
N ASN A 26 -4.11 6.00 3.91
CA ASN A 26 -4.52 5.58 5.25
C ASN A 26 -4.81 6.77 6.16
N ARG A 27 -5.59 6.56 7.21
CA ARG A 27 -5.84 7.52 8.29
C ARG A 27 -5.30 6.98 9.60
N PHE A 28 -4.37 7.70 10.22
CA PHE A 28 -3.83 7.39 11.55
C PHE A 28 -4.34 8.40 12.55
N THR A 29 -4.90 7.94 13.66
CA THR A 29 -5.34 8.78 14.78
C THR A 29 -4.75 8.25 16.06
N VAL A 30 -3.95 9.06 16.75
CA VAL A 30 -3.29 8.68 18.00
C VAL A 30 -3.60 9.69 19.11
N THR A 31 -4.20 9.20 20.18
CA THR A 31 -4.65 9.97 21.35
C THR A 31 -3.82 9.74 22.61
N ARG A 32 -3.11 8.62 22.64
CA ARG A 32 -2.26 8.21 23.75
C ARG A 32 -0.94 7.63 23.28
N LEU A 33 0.02 7.53 24.19
CA LEU A 33 1.25 6.79 23.94
C LEU A 33 0.90 5.30 23.77
N ILE A 34 1.32 4.71 22.66
CA ILE A 34 1.14 3.27 22.39
C ILE A 34 2.48 2.60 22.69
N PRO A 35 2.58 1.81 23.78
CA PRO A 35 3.83 1.13 24.10
C PRO A 35 4.08 0.02 23.07
N ARG A 36 5.34 -0.15 22.67
CA ARG A 36 5.78 -1.29 21.85
C ARG A 36 7.06 -1.86 22.44
N SER A 37 7.04 -3.14 22.79
CA SER A 37 8.20 -3.83 23.36
C SER A 37 9.43 -3.65 22.48
N GLY A 38 10.56 -3.23 23.06
CA GLY A 38 11.78 -2.92 22.32
C GLY A 38 11.89 -1.49 21.78
N LEU A 39 10.81 -0.69 21.79
CA LEU A 39 10.84 0.75 21.46
C LEU A 39 10.54 1.60 22.69
N VAL A 40 11.50 2.45 23.08
CA VAL A 40 11.28 3.43 24.14
C VAL A 40 10.70 4.71 23.52
N LEU A 41 9.39 4.71 23.31
CA LEU A 41 8.66 5.88 22.81
C LEU A 41 8.40 6.87 23.95
N ARG A 42 8.82 8.12 23.76
CA ARG A 42 8.59 9.21 24.72
C ARG A 42 7.37 10.06 24.37
N ARG A 43 6.81 9.88 23.17
CA ARG A 43 5.70 10.68 22.62
C ARG A 43 4.75 9.80 21.79
N PRO A 44 3.44 10.09 21.80
CA PRO A 44 2.49 9.43 20.91
C PRO A 44 2.92 9.59 19.45
N SER A 45 2.90 8.49 18.71
CA SER A 45 3.36 8.45 17.32
C SER A 45 2.45 7.56 16.46
N CYS A 46 2.20 7.96 15.21
CA CYS A 46 1.40 7.15 14.27
C CYS A 46 2.24 6.04 13.64
N VAL A 47 3.47 6.37 13.28
CA VAL A 47 4.49 5.44 12.79
C VAL A 47 5.69 5.54 13.71
N ALA A 48 6.18 4.41 14.22
CA ALA A 48 7.42 4.43 15.00
C ALA A 48 8.25 3.17 14.78
N MET A 49 9.56 3.33 14.77
CA MET A 49 10.50 2.26 14.42
C MET A 49 11.85 2.49 15.10
N ASN A 50 12.65 1.42 15.27
CA ASN A 50 13.99 1.57 15.83
C ASN A 50 15.04 1.86 14.76
N GLU A 51 14.99 1.08 13.67
CA GLU A 51 15.91 1.09 12.56
C GLU A 51 15.14 0.79 11.27
N LEU A 52 15.38 1.60 10.24
CA LEU A 52 14.85 1.40 8.90
C LEU A 52 16.01 1.48 7.92
N VAL A 53 16.39 0.32 7.38
CA VAL A 53 17.42 0.22 6.35
C VAL A 53 16.75 -0.08 5.03
N ILE A 54 16.79 0.91 4.14
CA ILE A 54 16.30 0.83 2.77
C ILE A 54 17.54 0.75 1.89
N SER A 55 17.74 -0.41 1.25
CA SER A 55 18.96 -0.64 0.47
C SER A 55 18.74 -1.50 -0.75
N ASN A 56 19.69 -1.42 -1.68
CA ASN A 56 19.77 -2.24 -2.89
C ASN A 56 18.51 -2.12 -3.74
N ASP A 57 18.32 -0.96 -4.38
CA ASP A 57 17.20 -0.66 -5.27
C ASP A 57 15.82 -0.77 -4.58
N SER A 58 15.74 -0.47 -3.28
CA SER A 58 14.50 -0.56 -2.50
C SER A 58 13.86 0.82 -2.29
N ALA A 59 12.55 0.84 -2.10
CA ALA A 59 11.79 2.06 -1.86
C ALA A 59 10.78 1.88 -0.72
N VAL A 60 10.63 2.93 0.11
CA VAL A 60 9.52 3.05 1.07
C VAL A 60 8.83 4.38 0.84
N VAL A 61 7.52 4.34 0.57
CA VAL A 61 6.71 5.50 0.16
C VAL A 61 5.51 5.64 1.10
N LEU A 62 5.41 6.78 1.76
CA LEU A 62 4.24 7.21 2.53
C LEU A 62 3.50 8.26 1.71
N SER A 63 2.39 7.89 1.06
CA SER A 63 1.68 8.79 0.13
C SER A 63 0.18 8.99 0.43
N GLY A 64 -0.30 10.22 0.42
CA GLY A 64 -1.75 10.47 0.53
C GLY A 64 -2.39 10.04 1.85
N ASN A 65 -1.61 9.86 2.92
CA ASN A 65 -2.14 9.48 4.23
C ASN A 65 -2.57 10.72 5.04
N VAL A 66 -3.45 10.51 6.01
CA VAL A 66 -3.83 11.50 7.01
C VAL A 66 -3.29 11.07 8.37
N PHE A 67 -2.45 11.89 8.97
CA PHE A 67 -1.92 11.66 10.32
C PHE A 67 -2.55 12.64 11.29
N GLN A 68 -3.16 12.14 12.36
CA GLN A 68 -3.83 12.95 13.36
C GLN A 68 -3.33 12.57 14.76
N THR A 69 -2.88 13.56 15.53
CA THR A 69 -2.47 13.35 16.93
C THR A 69 -3.13 14.40 17.81
N VAL A 70 -3.76 14.00 18.93
CA VAL A 70 -4.54 14.92 19.78
C VAL A 70 -3.80 15.43 21.03
N ARG A 71 -2.53 15.07 21.22
CA ARG A 71 -1.72 15.56 22.34
C ARG A 71 -0.74 16.63 21.90
N ALA A 72 -0.56 17.61 22.78
CA ALA A 72 0.36 18.74 22.57
C ALA A 72 1.82 18.37 22.26
N SER A 73 2.25 17.16 22.59
CA SER A 73 3.60 16.67 22.41
C SER A 73 3.57 15.30 21.75
N SER A 74 3.58 15.27 20.42
CA SER A 74 3.41 14.08 19.59
C SER A 74 4.38 14.07 18.40
N SER A 75 4.48 12.93 17.72
CA SER A 75 5.11 12.82 16.42
C SER A 75 4.25 12.08 15.41
N ALA A 76 4.43 12.33 14.11
CA ALA A 76 3.74 11.53 13.10
C ALA A 76 4.56 10.27 12.80
N ILE A 77 5.86 10.47 12.53
CA ILE A 77 6.86 9.43 12.26
C ILE A 77 7.99 9.59 13.29
N TYR A 78 8.29 8.53 14.02
CA TYR A 78 9.28 8.55 15.12
C TYR A 78 10.29 7.41 14.98
N VAL A 79 11.54 7.74 14.65
CA VAL A 79 12.66 6.80 14.64
C VAL A 79 13.44 6.93 15.95
N VAL A 80 13.57 5.85 16.72
CA VAL A 80 14.02 5.93 18.12
C VAL A 80 15.55 6.03 18.28
N ARG A 81 16.31 4.97 17.95
CA ARG A 81 17.74 4.86 18.30
C ARG A 81 18.70 4.81 17.12
N SER A 82 18.32 4.16 16.02
CA SER A 82 19.21 4.00 14.87
C SER A 82 18.92 5.05 13.80
N ALA A 83 19.85 5.19 12.86
CA ALA A 83 19.66 6.06 11.71
C ALA A 83 18.52 5.53 10.83
N LEU A 84 17.75 6.44 10.22
CA LEU A 84 17.12 6.13 8.95
C LEU A 84 18.23 6.02 7.91
N ARG A 85 18.44 4.82 7.36
CA ARG A 85 19.50 4.57 6.37
C ARG A 85 18.90 4.24 5.01
N VAL A 86 19.21 5.07 4.03
CA VAL A 86 18.83 4.87 2.62
C VAL A 86 20.11 4.77 1.82
N SER A 87 20.37 3.62 1.18
CA SER A 87 21.66 3.39 0.52
C SER A 87 21.54 2.55 -0.75
N TRP A 88 22.53 2.62 -1.65
CA TRP A 88 22.57 1.80 -2.86
C TRP A 88 21.32 1.97 -3.72
N HIS A 89 21.21 3.12 -4.38
CA HIS A 89 20.16 3.43 -5.34
C HIS A 89 18.73 3.24 -4.79
N SER A 90 18.53 3.64 -3.52
CA SER A 90 17.28 3.42 -2.80
C SER A 90 16.58 4.73 -2.44
N LEU A 91 15.30 4.63 -2.06
CA LEU A 91 14.41 5.79 -1.90
C LEU A 91 13.55 5.72 -0.64
N PHE A 92 13.46 6.83 0.09
CA PHE A 92 12.43 7.05 1.11
C PHE A 92 11.60 8.28 0.76
N VAL A 93 10.27 8.14 0.70
CA VAL A 93 9.37 9.23 0.28
C VAL A 93 8.26 9.47 1.31
N VAL A 94 8.02 10.74 1.62
CA VAL A 94 6.84 11.20 2.35
C VAL A 94 6.16 12.28 1.51
N MET A 95 5.07 11.93 0.82
CA MET A 95 4.46 12.84 -0.15
C MET A 95 2.94 12.93 -0.12
N GLY A 96 2.39 14.12 -0.36
CA GLY A 96 0.95 14.31 -0.45
C GLY A 96 0.17 13.94 0.83
N ASN A 97 0.84 13.84 1.98
CA ASN A 97 0.17 13.51 3.23
C ASN A 97 -0.40 14.76 3.90
N THR A 98 -1.45 14.58 4.69
CA THR A 98 -2.03 15.65 5.51
C THR A 98 -1.78 15.37 6.98
N PHE A 99 -1.15 16.32 7.69
CA PHE A 99 -0.81 16.22 9.10
C PHE A 99 -1.66 17.18 9.95
N HIS A 100 -2.44 16.60 10.87
CA HIS A 100 -3.27 17.28 11.86
C HIS A 100 -2.66 17.06 13.25
N MET A 101 -1.69 17.89 13.60
CA MET A 101 -0.97 17.77 14.87
C MET A 101 -1.50 18.75 15.91
N ASP A 102 -2.07 18.24 17.00
CA ASP A 102 -2.60 19.09 18.05
C ASP A 102 -1.51 19.57 19.01
N GLY A 103 -1.55 20.86 19.33
CA GLY A 103 -0.64 21.56 20.22
C GLY A 103 0.76 21.78 19.63
N GLY A 104 1.19 23.04 19.64
CA GLY A 104 2.39 23.53 18.93
C GLY A 104 3.74 22.92 19.34
N ASN A 105 3.76 21.89 20.18
CA ASN A 105 4.97 21.17 20.61
C ASN A 105 5.17 19.82 19.88
N GLY A 106 4.39 19.56 18.82
CA GLY A 106 4.53 18.37 17.96
C GLY A 106 5.75 18.38 17.03
N THR A 107 6.17 17.20 16.58
CA THR A 107 7.27 17.02 15.61
C THR A 107 6.90 15.99 14.56
N LEU A 108 6.74 16.37 13.28
CA LEU A 108 6.23 15.42 12.27
C LEU A 108 7.17 14.24 12.05
N LEU A 109 8.41 14.51 11.66
CA LEU A 109 9.45 13.51 11.45
C LEU A 109 10.53 13.71 12.52
N TYR A 110 10.49 12.85 13.53
CA TYR A 110 11.52 12.78 14.55
C TYR A 110 12.50 11.66 14.18
N LEU A 111 13.73 12.03 13.83
CA LEU A 111 14.83 11.09 13.66
C LEU A 111 15.74 11.16 14.88
N GLY A 112 15.69 10.09 15.67
CA GLY A 112 16.52 9.91 16.86
C GLY A 112 17.97 9.61 16.48
N GLY A 113 18.57 8.63 17.12
CA GLY A 113 20.00 8.36 17.01
C GLY A 113 20.59 8.01 18.37
N SER A 114 21.88 7.70 18.40
CA SER A 114 22.61 7.40 19.63
C SER A 114 23.98 8.05 19.61
N SER A 115 24.78 7.85 20.67
CA SER A 115 26.19 8.25 20.65
C SER A 115 27.03 7.50 19.59
N HIS A 116 26.51 6.39 19.06
CA HIS A 116 27.19 5.52 18.09
C HIS A 116 26.50 5.51 16.71
N SER A 117 25.37 6.22 16.54
CA SER A 117 24.59 6.24 15.30
C SER A 117 24.09 7.63 14.97
N SER A 118 24.15 7.97 13.68
CA SER A 118 23.52 9.16 13.10
C SER A 118 21.99 9.08 13.20
N SER A 119 21.33 10.21 12.97
CA SER A 119 19.87 10.29 12.76
C SER A 119 19.48 9.84 11.36
N LEU A 120 20.30 10.18 10.37
CA LEU A 120 20.01 10.00 8.96
C LEU A 120 21.30 9.72 8.19
N ASP A 121 21.28 8.66 7.38
CA ASP A 121 22.32 8.32 6.41
C ASP A 121 21.68 8.11 5.03
N VAL A 122 22.01 8.97 4.04
CA VAL A 122 21.58 8.83 2.65
C VAL A 122 22.81 8.70 1.76
N LEU A 123 23.04 7.51 1.24
CA LEU A 123 24.34 7.10 0.70
C LEU A 123 24.22 6.49 -0.70
N LYS A 124 25.27 6.63 -1.52
CA LYS A 124 25.46 5.85 -2.77
C LYS A 124 24.25 5.95 -3.71
N ASN A 125 24.09 7.10 -4.35
CA ASN A 125 23.05 7.37 -5.35
C ASN A 125 21.63 7.18 -4.81
N SER A 126 21.38 7.53 -3.54
CA SER A 126 20.07 7.35 -2.91
C SER A 126 19.38 8.68 -2.62
N ALA A 127 18.07 8.63 -2.37
CA ALA A 127 17.29 9.83 -2.10
C ALA A 127 16.32 9.70 -0.92
N VAL A 128 16.15 10.81 -0.21
CA VAL A 128 15.03 11.04 0.72
C VAL A 128 14.22 12.22 0.20
N VAL A 129 12.92 12.04 -0.02
CA VAL A 129 12.06 13.06 -0.66
C VAL A 129 10.81 13.31 0.17
N ILE A 130 10.62 14.55 0.58
CA ILE A 130 9.48 15.00 1.38
C ILE A 130 8.78 16.11 0.60
N ARG A 131 7.67 15.79 -0.06
CA ARG A 131 7.05 16.73 -1.02
C ARG A 131 5.54 16.85 -0.98
N GLY A 132 5.02 18.05 -1.20
CA GLY A 132 3.57 18.26 -1.37
C GLY A 132 2.72 17.89 -0.16
N ASN A 133 3.30 17.89 1.05
CA ASN A 133 2.53 17.59 2.26
C ASN A 133 1.85 18.85 2.80
N VAL A 134 0.71 18.66 3.47
CA VAL A 134 -0.06 19.73 4.10
C VAL A 134 -0.01 19.56 5.62
N VAL A 135 0.35 20.61 6.34
CA VAL A 135 0.39 20.63 7.81
C VAL A 135 -0.60 21.68 8.30
N THR A 136 -1.75 21.23 8.79
CA THR A 136 -2.92 22.09 9.02
C THR A 136 -2.87 22.88 10.32
N ARG A 137 -1.93 22.56 11.23
CA ARG A 137 -1.75 23.22 12.52
C ARG A 137 -0.28 23.48 12.79
N SER A 138 0.03 24.52 13.56
CA SER A 138 1.41 24.86 13.88
C SER A 138 2.10 23.77 14.70
N VAL A 139 3.33 23.43 14.36
CA VAL A 139 4.15 22.38 15.01
C VAL A 139 5.46 22.96 15.54
N LYS A 140 6.15 22.28 16.45
CA LYS A 140 7.47 22.74 16.86
C LYS A 140 8.47 22.53 15.74
N TYR A 141 8.53 21.30 15.23
CA TYR A 141 9.44 20.89 14.17
C TYR A 141 8.71 20.14 13.07
N PHE A 142 9.01 20.41 11.80
CA PHE A 142 8.64 19.45 10.74
C PHE A 142 9.59 18.27 10.82
N MET A 143 10.90 18.53 10.74
CA MET A 143 11.97 17.54 10.81
C MET A 143 12.94 17.90 11.93
N LEU A 144 13.18 16.93 12.82
CA LEU A 144 14.21 17.02 13.86
C LEU A 144 15.15 15.84 13.73
N PHE A 145 16.42 16.11 13.43
CA PHE A 145 17.50 15.14 13.49
C PHE A 145 18.25 15.37 14.79
N LEU A 146 18.09 14.49 15.76
CA LEU A 146 18.65 14.69 17.11
C LEU A 146 20.18 14.59 17.14
N ARG A 147 20.75 13.74 16.28
CA ARG A 147 22.16 13.42 16.16
C ARG A 147 22.67 13.82 14.77
N ALA A 148 23.92 13.47 14.50
CA ALA A 148 24.56 13.78 13.23
C ALA A 148 23.77 13.23 12.03
N SER A 149 23.84 13.90 10.89
CA SER A 149 23.30 13.43 9.61
C SER A 149 24.40 13.31 8.55
N ARG A 150 24.23 12.41 7.59
CA ARG A 150 25.15 12.19 6.47
C ARG A 150 24.39 12.00 5.16
N VAL A 151 24.77 12.79 4.15
CA VAL A 151 24.29 12.66 2.77
C VAL A 151 25.51 12.59 1.87
N GLU A 152 25.79 11.45 1.23
CA GLU A 152 27.05 11.26 0.52
C GLU A 152 26.99 10.41 -0.75
N SER A 153 27.99 10.56 -1.60
CA SER A 153 28.17 9.80 -2.84
C SER A 153 26.97 10.00 -3.77
N GLN A 154 26.84 11.22 -4.30
CA GLN A 154 25.81 11.60 -5.26
C GLN A 154 24.38 11.32 -4.76
N SER A 155 24.15 11.51 -3.45
CA SER A 155 22.85 11.30 -2.82
C SER A 155 22.13 12.61 -2.53
N ALA A 156 20.80 12.56 -2.41
CA ALA A 156 19.97 13.76 -2.26
C ALA A 156 18.96 13.67 -1.10
N VAL A 157 18.76 14.79 -0.42
CA VAL A 157 17.62 15.00 0.48
C VAL A 157 16.83 16.21 -0.03
N VAL A 158 15.55 16.01 -0.34
CA VAL A 158 14.69 17.02 -0.97
C VAL A 158 13.47 17.28 -0.09
N PHE A 159 13.26 18.54 0.26
CA PHE A 159 12.08 19.03 0.99
C PHE A 159 11.38 20.09 0.14
N GLN A 160 10.33 19.69 -0.58
CA GLN A 160 9.79 20.50 -1.67
C GLN A 160 8.28 20.70 -1.63
N GLY A 161 7.80 21.94 -1.81
CA GLY A 161 6.39 22.20 -2.10
C GLY A 161 5.43 21.84 -0.95
N ASN A 162 5.88 21.89 0.31
CA ASN A 162 5.02 21.61 1.45
C ASN A 162 4.29 22.88 1.91
N ASP A 163 3.02 22.74 2.29
CA ASP A 163 2.16 23.82 2.81
C ASP A 163 2.00 23.65 4.32
N MET A 164 2.46 24.63 5.09
CA MET A 164 2.54 24.54 6.55
C MET A 164 1.86 25.74 7.21
N GLN A 165 1.01 25.45 8.20
CA GLN A 165 0.36 26.51 8.98
C GLN A 165 1.36 27.36 9.76
N GLY A 166 2.34 26.77 10.44
CA GLY A 166 3.38 27.49 11.20
C GLY A 166 4.35 26.57 11.93
N SER A 167 5.53 27.08 12.32
CA SER A 167 6.45 26.28 13.14
C SER A 167 7.41 27.09 14.04
N LEU A 168 8.14 26.42 14.94
CA LEU A 168 9.37 27.02 15.51
C LEU A 168 10.52 26.89 14.51
N THR A 169 10.70 25.69 13.96
CA THR A 169 11.68 25.43 12.91
C THR A 169 11.19 24.33 11.96
N VAL A 170 11.42 24.46 10.66
CA VAL A 170 11.02 23.40 9.71
C VAL A 170 12.03 22.25 9.74
N LEU A 171 13.32 22.54 9.54
CA LEU A 171 14.39 21.55 9.67
C LEU A 171 15.39 21.98 10.74
N THR A 172 15.60 21.14 11.74
CA THR A 172 16.71 21.30 12.71
C THR A 172 17.54 20.03 12.78
N THR A 173 18.86 20.18 12.70
CA THR A 173 19.81 19.06 12.83
C THR A 173 20.67 19.22 14.06
N GLY A 174 21.08 18.11 14.69
CA GLY A 174 21.98 18.08 15.85
C GLY A 174 23.37 17.54 15.53
N ASP A 175 24.31 17.76 16.44
CA ASP A 175 25.73 17.33 16.44
C ASP A 175 26.57 17.76 15.21
N SER A 176 26.21 17.35 13.99
CA SER A 176 26.78 17.84 12.73
C SER A 176 25.96 17.38 11.52
N SER A 177 25.87 18.20 10.48
CA SER A 177 25.30 17.79 9.19
C SER A 177 26.40 17.64 8.15
N ASN A 178 26.57 16.46 7.56
CA ASN A 178 27.68 16.14 6.67
C ASN A 178 27.16 15.85 5.26
N ILE A 179 27.51 16.69 4.29
CA ILE A 179 27.06 16.55 2.90
C ILE A 179 28.30 16.49 2.02
N TYR A 180 28.60 15.30 1.48
CA TYR A 180 29.88 15.00 0.85
C TYR A 180 29.75 14.35 -0.53
N TYR A 181 30.76 14.55 -1.36
CA TYR A 181 30.97 13.82 -2.63
C TYR A 181 29.80 14.01 -3.60
N ASN A 182 29.60 15.24 -4.08
CA ASN A 182 28.58 15.60 -5.06
C ASN A 182 27.14 15.34 -4.58
N SER A 183 26.89 15.50 -3.29
CA SER A 183 25.57 15.34 -2.69
C SER A 183 24.80 16.66 -2.54
N TRP A 184 23.49 16.54 -2.31
CA TRP A 184 22.60 17.72 -2.28
C TRP A 184 21.55 17.65 -1.18
N LEU A 185 21.38 18.77 -0.48
CA LEU A 185 20.26 19.01 0.41
C LEU A 185 19.47 20.22 -0.11
N GLN A 186 18.23 20.00 -0.51
CA GLN A 186 17.36 21.03 -1.09
C GLN A 186 16.14 21.26 -0.20
N LEU A 187 15.84 22.53 0.09
CA LEU A 187 14.58 22.96 0.66
C LEU A 187 13.94 24.02 -0.23
N SER A 188 12.96 23.63 -1.05
CA SER A 188 12.44 24.50 -2.11
C SER A 188 10.92 24.61 -2.23
N GLY A 189 10.43 25.79 -2.62
CA GLY A 189 9.03 25.98 -2.99
C GLY A 189 8.02 25.78 -1.85
N ASN A 190 8.43 25.85 -0.59
CA ASN A 190 7.54 25.59 0.54
C ASN A 190 6.76 26.86 0.93
N LEU A 191 5.52 26.70 1.38
CA LEU A 191 4.67 27.77 1.88
C LEU A 191 4.54 27.67 3.40
N CYS A 192 5.01 28.70 4.10
CA CYS A 192 4.79 28.90 5.53
C CYS A 192 3.73 29.98 5.73
N ARG A 193 2.49 29.59 6.05
CA ARG A 193 1.35 30.50 6.27
C ARG A 193 1.51 31.37 7.52
N GLU A 194 2.29 30.89 8.47
CA GLU A 194 2.88 31.65 9.56
C GLU A 194 4.38 31.35 9.54
N SER A 195 5.18 32.41 9.47
CA SER A 195 6.63 32.31 9.45
C SER A 195 7.16 31.55 10.67
N PRO A 196 8.21 30.71 10.50
CA PRO A 196 8.84 30.07 11.63
C PRO A 196 9.30 31.10 12.66
N SER A 197 8.95 30.90 13.94
CA SER A 197 9.31 31.85 15.01
C SER A 197 10.79 31.84 15.38
N GLY A 198 11.51 30.76 15.03
CA GLY A 198 12.97 30.68 15.13
C GLY A 198 13.64 30.89 13.78
N ALA A 199 13.68 29.84 12.97
CA ALA A 199 14.23 29.86 11.62
C ALA A 199 13.60 28.74 10.78
N PHE A 200 13.62 28.85 9.46
CA PHE A 200 13.15 27.78 8.58
C PHE A 200 14.07 26.56 8.64
N THR A 201 15.39 26.76 8.47
CA THR A 201 16.40 25.69 8.61
C THR A 201 17.49 26.09 9.60
N VAL A 202 17.84 25.17 10.50
CA VAL A 202 18.93 25.33 11.49
C VAL A 202 19.87 24.13 11.42
N PHE A 203 21.13 24.36 11.10
CA PHE A 203 22.18 23.35 11.21
C PHE A 203 22.91 23.51 12.55
N ASN A 204 22.53 22.76 13.58
CA ASN A 204 23.12 22.91 14.91
C ASN A 204 24.18 21.83 15.19
N PRO A 205 25.44 22.18 15.50
CA PRO A 205 26.00 23.53 15.47
C PRO A 205 26.48 23.96 14.06
N THR A 206 26.68 23.03 13.13
CA THR A 206 27.29 23.35 11.84
C THR A 206 26.93 22.35 10.73
N VAL A 207 27.27 22.73 9.49
CA VAL A 207 27.18 21.89 8.29
C VAL A 207 28.55 21.76 7.62
N ASN A 208 29.00 20.53 7.38
CA ASN A 208 30.25 20.22 6.68
C ASN A 208 29.93 19.86 5.22
N LEU A 209 30.66 20.47 4.29
CA LEU A 209 30.41 20.32 2.85
C LEU A 209 31.70 19.89 2.11
N ARG A 210 31.60 18.88 1.24
CA ARG A 210 32.68 18.48 0.32
C ARG A 210 32.13 18.26 -1.08
N ASP A 211 32.51 19.13 -2.02
CA ASP A 211 32.04 19.12 -3.40
C ASP A 211 30.51 18.96 -3.47
N SER A 212 29.79 19.63 -2.57
CA SER A 212 28.37 19.37 -2.32
C SER A 212 27.62 20.67 -2.05
N THR A 213 26.31 20.61 -2.20
CA THR A 213 25.46 21.81 -2.21
C THR A 213 24.34 21.73 -1.18
N VAL A 214 24.10 22.84 -0.47
CA VAL A 214 22.86 23.10 0.26
C VAL A 214 22.12 24.21 -0.46
N SER A 215 20.82 24.00 -0.74
CA SER A 215 20.00 25.02 -1.39
C SER A 215 18.71 25.28 -0.62
N VAL A 216 18.37 26.56 -0.48
CA VAL A 216 17.13 27.05 0.13
C VAL A 216 16.49 28.03 -0.84
N SER A 217 15.49 27.61 -1.61
CA SER A 217 15.02 28.37 -2.77
C SER A 217 13.51 28.45 -2.92
N GLY A 218 12.96 29.56 -3.41
CA GLY A 218 11.54 29.66 -3.76
C GLY A 218 10.57 29.52 -2.57
N ASN A 219 11.03 29.62 -1.32
CA ASN A 219 10.16 29.46 -0.17
C ASN A 219 9.40 30.77 0.11
N GLN A 220 8.14 30.63 0.52
CA GLN A 220 7.24 31.76 0.79
C GLN A 220 6.89 31.79 2.27
N PHE A 221 7.15 32.92 2.91
CA PHE A 221 6.90 33.14 4.32
C PHE A 221 5.87 34.25 4.50
N ILE A 222 4.79 33.98 5.22
CA ILE A 222 3.83 35.00 5.62
C ILE A 222 4.19 35.41 7.05
N SER A 223 4.50 36.69 7.29
CA SER A 223 5.03 37.17 8.57
C SER A 223 4.34 38.46 9.02
N SER A 224 3.99 38.54 10.30
CA SER A 224 3.46 39.76 10.93
C SER A 224 4.46 40.44 11.89
N THR A 225 5.53 39.75 12.29
CA THR A 225 6.43 40.16 13.38
C THR A 225 7.84 40.56 12.92
N GLY A 226 8.09 40.55 11.60
CA GLY A 226 9.37 40.94 11.01
C GLY A 226 9.89 39.92 10.01
N THR A 227 11.19 40.00 9.72
CA THR A 227 11.84 39.20 8.70
C THR A 227 12.23 37.80 9.23
N PRO A 228 11.70 36.70 8.67
CA PRO A 228 12.08 35.35 9.10
C PRO A 228 13.52 35.01 8.70
N THR A 229 14.17 34.19 9.52
CA THR A 229 15.47 33.59 9.18
C THR A 229 15.25 32.33 8.35
N ALA A 230 15.64 32.34 7.08
CA ALA A 230 15.50 31.18 6.19
C ALA A 230 16.56 30.10 6.47
N LEU A 231 17.77 30.50 6.85
CA LEU A 231 18.86 29.58 7.16
C LEU A 231 19.72 30.12 8.31
N TRP A 232 20.01 29.28 9.28
CA TRP A 232 20.90 29.58 10.40
C TRP A 232 21.94 28.49 10.62
N ILE A 233 23.21 28.89 10.55
CA ILE A 233 24.40 28.09 10.87
C ILE A 233 25.18 28.85 11.97
N PRO A 234 25.16 28.40 13.24
CA PRO A 234 25.74 29.15 14.35
C PRO A 234 27.27 28.99 14.46
N GLU A 235 27.85 27.85 14.09
CA GLU A 235 29.30 27.60 14.21
C GLU A 235 29.98 27.35 12.86
N PHE A 236 31.30 27.56 12.83
CA PHE A 236 32.15 27.26 11.69
C PHE A 236 32.23 25.75 11.39
N PRO A 237 32.37 25.35 10.11
CA PRO A 237 32.49 23.96 9.72
C PRO A 237 33.81 23.37 10.21
N ARG A 238 33.79 22.06 10.52
CA ARG A 238 34.99 21.27 10.76
C ARG A 238 35.65 20.81 9.46
N ALA A 239 34.86 20.64 8.41
CA ALA A 239 35.32 20.26 7.08
C ALA A 239 34.54 21.03 6.01
N LEU A 240 35.27 21.81 5.21
CA LEU A 240 34.74 22.52 4.05
C LEU A 240 35.73 22.38 2.88
N THR A 241 35.26 21.86 1.74
CA THR A 241 36.04 21.71 0.52
C THR A 241 35.11 21.87 -0.67
N ASN A 242 35.25 22.93 -1.48
CA ASN A 242 34.37 23.20 -2.64
C ASN A 242 32.86 23.08 -2.33
N GLY A 243 32.45 23.42 -1.10
CA GLY A 243 31.04 23.40 -0.70
C GLY A 243 30.34 24.69 -1.09
N ALA A 244 29.10 24.59 -1.54
CA ALA A 244 28.27 25.74 -1.91
C ALA A 244 27.00 25.80 -1.06
N ILE A 245 26.63 27.01 -0.64
CA ILE A 245 25.30 27.30 -0.09
C ILE A 245 24.60 28.26 -1.05
N VAL A 246 23.40 27.90 -1.51
CA VAL A 246 22.64 28.71 -2.45
C VAL A 246 21.29 29.08 -1.85
N ALA A 247 21.00 30.37 -1.78
CA ALA A 247 19.71 30.89 -1.38
C ALA A 247 19.12 31.70 -2.53
N ALA A 248 17.96 31.30 -3.05
CA ALA A 248 17.39 31.93 -4.25
C ALA A 248 15.90 32.22 -4.09
N CYS A 249 15.47 33.45 -4.35
CA CYS A 249 14.05 33.83 -4.37
C CYS A 249 13.23 33.35 -3.16
N ASN A 250 13.68 33.62 -1.94
CA ASN A 250 12.86 33.39 -0.76
C ASN A 250 12.11 34.67 -0.40
N THR A 251 10.79 34.58 -0.32
CA THR A 251 9.91 35.75 -0.20
C THR A 251 9.24 35.84 1.17
N VAL A 252 8.99 37.06 1.61
CA VAL A 252 8.28 37.40 2.84
C VAL A 252 7.12 38.31 2.47
N ASN A 253 5.88 37.89 2.74
CA ASN A 253 4.67 38.63 2.35
C ASN A 253 4.61 39.04 0.86
N GLY A 254 5.16 38.20 -0.03
CA GLY A 254 5.23 38.45 -1.46
C GLY A 254 6.36 39.39 -1.92
N GLY A 255 7.14 39.96 -1.00
CA GLY A 255 8.37 40.71 -1.31
C GLY A 255 9.63 39.87 -1.07
N GLU A 256 10.77 40.28 -1.64
CA GLU A 256 12.06 39.68 -1.29
C GLU A 256 12.54 40.11 0.10
N GLY A 257 13.35 39.28 0.76
CA GLY A 257 14.09 39.72 1.94
C GLY A 257 14.09 38.78 3.13
N ALA A 258 14.17 37.45 2.94
CA ALA A 258 14.45 36.55 4.05
C ALA A 258 15.87 36.77 4.62
N HIS A 259 16.05 36.52 5.92
CA HIS A 259 17.33 36.69 6.60
C HIS A 259 18.15 35.38 6.62
N TYR A 260 19.48 35.50 6.59
CA TYR A 260 20.40 34.36 6.58
C TYR A 260 21.55 34.59 7.56
N VAL A 261 21.77 33.64 8.46
CA VAL A 261 22.89 33.66 9.42
C VAL A 261 23.85 32.56 9.02
N ILE A 262 24.87 32.92 8.25
CA ILE A 262 25.85 31.99 7.67
C ILE A 262 27.26 32.52 7.95
N PRO A 263 28.17 31.72 8.53
CA PRO A 263 29.56 32.11 8.70
C PRO A 263 30.23 32.44 7.35
N SER A 264 31.06 33.48 7.32
CA SER A 264 31.69 33.97 6.09
C SER A 264 32.62 32.98 5.38
N VAL A 265 33.00 31.89 6.04
CA VAL A 265 33.82 30.82 5.46
C VAL A 265 33.07 30.00 4.42
N TYR A 266 31.74 29.98 4.46
CA TYR A 266 30.94 29.30 3.45
C TYR A 266 30.85 30.15 2.18
N ASN A 267 30.99 29.51 1.02
CA ASN A 267 30.73 30.14 -0.27
C ASN A 267 29.21 30.24 -0.49
N ALA A 268 28.59 31.24 0.14
CA ALA A 268 27.15 31.47 0.08
C ALA A 268 26.79 32.41 -1.09
N THR A 269 25.89 31.95 -1.95
CA THR A 269 25.34 32.72 -3.08
C THR A 269 23.89 33.08 -2.79
N PHE A 270 23.54 34.36 -2.94
CA PHE A 270 22.18 34.87 -2.73
C PHE A 270 21.64 35.42 -4.05
N LEU A 271 20.49 34.91 -4.50
CA LEU A 271 19.86 35.26 -5.77
C LEU A 271 18.46 35.84 -5.52
N THR A 272 18.14 36.88 -6.28
CA THR A 272 16.84 37.53 -6.28
C THR A 272 15.81 36.69 -7.04
N CYS A 273 14.54 37.06 -6.95
CA CYS A 273 13.44 36.46 -7.73
C CYS A 273 13.44 36.86 -9.20
N SER A 274 14.22 37.86 -9.61
CA SER A 274 14.39 38.22 -11.02
C SER A 274 15.28 37.24 -11.79
N ASP A 275 16.18 36.53 -11.09
CA ASP A 275 17.03 35.48 -11.66
C ASP A 275 17.10 34.27 -10.71
N PRO A 276 15.98 33.55 -10.54
CA PRO A 276 15.89 32.47 -9.56
C PRO A 276 16.55 31.17 -10.06
N CYS A 277 16.83 31.07 -11.37
CA CYS A 277 17.22 29.84 -12.04
C CYS A 277 18.74 29.63 -12.04
N THR A 278 19.29 29.33 -10.86
CA THR A 278 20.62 28.71 -10.77
C THR A 278 20.49 27.18 -10.74
N LEU A 279 21.36 26.49 -11.48
CA LEU A 279 21.49 25.02 -11.52
C LEU A 279 21.37 24.42 -10.11
N ALA A 280 22.17 24.91 -9.16
CA ALA A 280 22.24 24.42 -7.79
C ALA A 280 20.99 24.68 -6.93
N ALA A 281 20.08 25.57 -7.36
CA ALA A 281 18.84 25.88 -6.66
C ALA A 281 17.68 24.96 -7.09
N SER A 282 17.66 24.54 -8.36
CA SER A 282 16.54 23.81 -8.98
C SER A 282 16.88 22.38 -9.39
N CYS A 283 18.14 22.11 -9.73
CA CYS A 283 18.60 20.84 -10.28
C CYS A 283 19.66 20.20 -9.39
N PHE A 284 19.67 18.87 -9.30
CA PHE A 284 20.71 18.15 -8.59
C PHE A 284 22.03 18.20 -9.39
N PRO A 285 23.10 18.88 -8.90
CA PRO A 285 24.27 19.14 -9.72
C PRO A 285 25.00 17.89 -10.24
N ALA A 286 24.99 16.79 -9.49
CA ALA A 286 25.70 15.57 -9.86
C ALA A 286 25.16 14.88 -11.13
N TYR A 287 23.88 15.08 -11.43
CA TYR A 287 23.19 14.43 -12.54
C TYR A 287 22.53 15.44 -13.50
N THR A 288 23.03 16.67 -13.53
CA THR A 288 22.52 17.71 -14.44
C THR A 288 23.59 18.09 -15.46
N THR A 289 23.23 18.06 -16.75
CA THR A 289 24.13 18.49 -17.84
C THR A 289 24.00 19.97 -18.12
N THR A 290 22.77 20.47 -18.22
CA THR A 290 22.43 21.87 -18.48
C THR A 290 21.13 22.22 -17.76
N ALA A 291 20.92 23.50 -17.46
CA ALA A 291 19.62 24.02 -17.08
C ALA A 291 19.25 25.18 -18.00
N SER A 292 17.98 25.26 -18.39
CA SER A 292 17.49 26.39 -19.16
C SER A 292 17.44 27.64 -18.29
N SER A 293 17.82 28.78 -18.87
CA SER A 293 17.56 30.10 -18.28
C SER A 293 16.05 30.39 -18.22
N ASP A 294 15.29 29.88 -19.18
CA ASP A 294 13.83 30.00 -19.24
C ASP A 294 13.16 28.85 -18.48
N GLY A 295 12.61 29.15 -17.30
CA GLY A 295 11.75 28.23 -16.55
C GLY A 295 12.47 27.20 -15.65
N CYS A 296 13.78 27.34 -15.42
CA CYS A 296 14.58 26.48 -14.54
C CYS A 296 14.53 24.98 -14.88
N ALA A 297 14.32 24.62 -16.16
CA ALA A 297 14.20 23.21 -16.54
C ALA A 297 15.58 22.53 -16.56
N CYS A 298 15.68 21.36 -15.94
CA CYS A 298 16.93 20.61 -15.83
C CYS A 298 17.01 19.55 -16.93
N ALA A 299 18.14 19.50 -17.64
CA ALA A 299 18.47 18.40 -18.55
C ALA A 299 19.35 17.37 -17.83
N CYS A 300 18.81 16.18 -17.58
CA CYS A 300 19.50 15.18 -16.76
C CYS A 300 20.59 14.44 -17.54
N ALA A 301 21.71 14.18 -16.85
CA ALA A 301 22.71 13.22 -17.28
C ALA A 301 22.22 11.79 -17.06
N GLU A 302 22.98 10.81 -17.57
CA GLU A 302 22.70 9.39 -17.32
C GLU A 302 22.63 9.10 -15.81
N GLY A 303 21.57 8.40 -15.39
CA GLY A 303 21.28 8.10 -13.98
C GLY A 303 20.50 9.19 -13.23
N GLY A 304 20.26 10.36 -13.83
CA GLY A 304 19.39 11.40 -13.28
C GLY A 304 17.92 11.16 -13.63
N HIS A 305 17.03 11.35 -12.66
CA HIS A 305 15.59 11.08 -12.80
C HIS A 305 14.71 12.29 -12.44
N GLY A 306 13.65 12.51 -13.23
CA GLY A 306 12.63 13.52 -13.01
C GLY A 306 13.10 14.96 -13.25
N VAL A 307 12.24 15.92 -12.91
CA VAL A 307 12.46 17.36 -13.21
C VAL A 307 13.65 17.99 -12.50
N ALA A 308 14.13 17.37 -11.42
CA ALA A 308 15.28 17.85 -10.64
C ALA A 308 16.53 16.94 -10.79
N CYS A 309 16.49 15.94 -11.68
CA CYS A 309 17.59 15.01 -11.93
C CYS A 309 18.08 14.26 -10.68
N LEU A 310 17.16 13.77 -9.86
CA LEU A 310 17.48 13.02 -8.64
C LEU A 310 18.13 11.67 -8.95
N PRO A 311 18.91 11.10 -8.03
CA PRO A 311 19.65 9.86 -8.28
C PRO A 311 18.76 8.61 -8.37
N VAL A 312 17.48 8.71 -7.99
CA VAL A 312 16.47 7.64 -8.06
C VAL A 312 15.14 8.26 -8.50
N ALA A 313 14.37 7.54 -9.30
CA ALA A 313 13.04 7.98 -9.73
C ALA A 313 12.06 8.06 -8.55
N VAL A 314 11.37 9.19 -8.41
CA VAL A 314 10.36 9.40 -7.36
C VAL A 314 8.97 9.07 -7.92
N PRO A 315 8.20 8.16 -7.31
CA PRO A 315 6.84 7.84 -7.74
C PRO A 315 5.94 9.07 -7.74
N GLU A 316 5.07 9.19 -8.74
CA GLU A 316 4.02 10.21 -8.76
C GLU A 316 2.92 9.89 -7.73
N PRO A 317 2.24 10.91 -7.17
CA PRO A 317 1.16 10.65 -6.22
C PRO A 317 0.05 9.84 -6.92
N PRO A 318 -0.52 8.81 -6.27
CA PRO A 318 -1.67 8.11 -6.83
C PRO A 318 -2.81 9.12 -7.05
N SER A 319 -3.36 9.13 -8.26
CA SER A 319 -4.54 9.95 -8.59
C SER A 319 -5.73 9.50 -7.74
N THR A 320 -6.58 10.44 -7.33
CA THR A 320 -7.81 10.16 -6.56
C THR A 320 -8.93 9.55 -7.41
N ASP A 321 -8.70 9.35 -8.71
CA ASP A 321 -9.67 8.75 -9.61
C ASP A 321 -9.46 7.24 -9.58
N GLY A 322 -10.38 6.54 -8.91
CA GLY A 322 -10.28 5.15 -8.44
C GLY A 322 -10.13 4.03 -9.48
N ALA A 323 -9.45 4.27 -10.61
CA ALA A 323 -9.13 3.29 -11.64
C ALA A 323 -7.85 2.47 -11.36
N ASP A 324 -6.98 2.93 -10.44
CA ASP A 324 -5.66 2.32 -10.17
C ASP A 324 -5.50 1.76 -8.74
N LEU A 325 -6.58 1.21 -8.16
CA LEU A 325 -6.57 0.63 -6.79
C LEU A 325 -6.28 -0.88 -6.73
N CYS A 326 -5.98 -1.51 -7.87
CA CYS A 326 -5.67 -2.94 -7.90
C CYS A 326 -4.25 -3.22 -7.43
N VAL A 327 -4.11 -4.17 -6.52
CA VAL A 327 -2.80 -4.72 -6.14
C VAL A 327 -2.31 -5.59 -7.30
N ARG A 328 -1.09 -5.33 -7.80
CA ARG A 328 -0.54 -6.02 -8.98
C ARG A 328 0.80 -6.70 -8.73
N ASP A 329 1.04 -7.80 -9.44
CA ASP A 329 2.36 -8.41 -9.70
C ASP A 329 3.25 -8.60 -8.45
N MET A 330 2.68 -9.08 -7.35
CA MET A 330 3.41 -9.32 -6.09
C MET A 330 3.21 -10.74 -5.55
N ARG A 331 4.11 -11.18 -4.68
CA ARG A 331 4.00 -12.46 -3.95
C ARG A 331 3.68 -12.20 -2.48
N VAL A 332 2.61 -12.81 -1.98
CA VAL A 332 2.13 -12.64 -0.61
C VAL A 332 2.30 -13.95 0.15
N GLY A 333 3.02 -13.92 1.28
CA GLY A 333 3.31 -15.09 2.12
C GLY A 333 2.63 -15.08 3.49
N VAL A 334 1.69 -14.17 3.70
CA VAL A 334 0.92 -14.03 4.95
C VAL A 334 -0.57 -14.01 4.63
N GLU A 335 -1.39 -14.49 5.55
CA GLU A 335 -2.85 -14.55 5.37
C GLU A 335 -3.44 -13.16 5.09
N VAL A 336 -4.38 -13.09 4.14
CA VAL A 336 -4.99 -11.84 3.68
C VAL A 336 -6.49 -11.86 3.95
N ASN A 337 -6.96 -10.90 4.75
CA ASN A 337 -8.38 -10.60 4.85
C ASN A 337 -8.71 -9.42 3.92
N ALA A 338 -9.18 -9.73 2.73
CA ALA A 338 -9.45 -8.77 1.67
C ALA A 338 -10.77 -8.01 1.90
N GLY A 339 -10.75 -6.70 1.63
CA GLY A 339 -11.96 -5.87 1.64
C GLY A 339 -12.44 -5.40 3.02
N LEU A 340 -11.75 -5.75 4.12
CA LEU A 340 -12.10 -5.30 5.46
C LEU A 340 -12.24 -3.76 5.51
N ALA A 341 -13.42 -3.29 5.89
CA ALA A 341 -13.78 -1.88 5.98
C ALA A 341 -13.68 -1.05 4.68
N THR A 342 -13.53 -1.69 3.50
CA THR A 342 -13.57 -1.02 2.18
C THR A 342 -14.73 -1.54 1.33
N SER A 343 -15.19 -0.75 0.35
CA SER A 343 -16.19 -1.16 -0.63
C SER A 343 -15.60 -1.81 -1.88
N LEU A 344 -14.27 -1.85 -2.00
CA LEU A 344 -13.53 -2.40 -3.13
C LEU A 344 -12.37 -3.28 -2.64
N ALA A 345 -12.20 -4.45 -3.26
CA ALA A 345 -11.00 -5.27 -3.19
C ALA A 345 -10.59 -5.67 -4.62
N CYS A 346 -9.37 -5.34 -5.05
CA CYS A 346 -8.90 -5.68 -6.40
C CYS A 346 -7.47 -6.22 -6.38
N TYR A 347 -7.27 -7.40 -6.98
CA TYR A 347 -5.99 -8.07 -7.15
C TYR A 347 -5.83 -8.55 -8.59
N VAL A 348 -4.69 -8.27 -9.21
CA VAL A 348 -4.39 -8.66 -10.60
C VAL A 348 -2.99 -9.25 -10.67
N GLY A 349 -2.83 -10.49 -11.15
CA GLY A 349 -1.49 -11.07 -11.33
C GLY A 349 -0.75 -11.39 -10.02
N VAL A 350 -1.45 -11.47 -8.89
CA VAL A 350 -0.85 -11.69 -7.56
C VAL A 350 -0.66 -13.18 -7.28
N THR A 351 0.48 -13.56 -6.72
CA THR A 351 0.74 -14.93 -6.24
C THR A 351 0.57 -15.03 -4.73
N PHE A 352 -0.39 -15.83 -4.28
CA PHE A 352 -0.67 -16.09 -2.87
C PHE A 352 -0.06 -17.43 -2.43
N ALA A 353 0.75 -17.38 -1.36
CA ALA A 353 1.32 -18.53 -0.67
C ALA A 353 0.73 -18.73 0.74
N ALA A 354 -0.32 -17.97 1.07
CA ALA A 354 -1.14 -18.12 2.26
C ALA A 354 -2.60 -17.80 1.92
N ASP A 355 -3.52 -18.23 2.77
CA ASP A 355 -4.97 -18.13 2.54
C ASP A 355 -5.45 -16.69 2.34
N VAL A 356 -6.43 -16.53 1.44
CA VAL A 356 -7.09 -15.25 1.15
C VAL A 356 -8.56 -15.36 1.48
N VAL A 357 -9.01 -14.61 2.48
CA VAL A 357 -10.42 -14.53 2.87
C VAL A 357 -11.00 -13.20 2.38
N VAL A 358 -11.94 -13.30 1.45
CA VAL A 358 -12.81 -12.21 1.03
C VAL A 358 -14.12 -12.34 1.82
N ASP A 359 -14.15 -11.78 3.03
CA ASP A 359 -15.38 -11.65 3.80
C ASP A 359 -16.19 -10.47 3.28
N VAL A 360 -17.03 -10.74 2.29
CA VAL A 360 -17.89 -9.77 1.63
C VAL A 360 -18.84 -9.13 2.64
N ALA A 361 -19.26 -9.82 3.70
CA ALA A 361 -20.16 -9.29 4.72
C ALA A 361 -19.47 -8.24 5.61
N SER A 362 -18.15 -8.34 5.80
CA SER A 362 -17.33 -7.37 6.56
C SER A 362 -16.93 -6.11 5.80
N MET A 363 -17.13 -6.07 4.48
CA MET A 363 -16.85 -4.91 3.63
C MET A 363 -17.74 -3.70 3.97
N SER A 364 -17.31 -2.50 3.61
CA SER A 364 -18.09 -1.27 3.83
C SER A 364 -18.88 -0.84 2.59
N GLY A 365 -19.95 -0.06 2.79
CA GLY A 365 -20.76 0.49 1.71
C GLY A 365 -21.90 -0.42 1.22
N SER A 366 -22.84 0.17 0.49
CA SER A 366 -24.02 -0.52 -0.06
C SER A 366 -23.72 -1.31 -1.34
N VAL A 367 -22.65 -0.95 -2.06
CA VAL A 367 -22.17 -1.69 -3.24
C VAL A 367 -20.73 -2.10 -2.97
N ARG A 368 -20.49 -3.42 -3.00
CA ARG A 368 -19.22 -4.04 -2.66
C ARG A 368 -18.65 -4.74 -3.88
N ASN A 369 -17.50 -4.28 -4.37
CA ASN A 369 -16.87 -4.78 -5.59
C ASN A 369 -15.62 -5.58 -5.24
N VAL A 370 -15.53 -6.79 -5.75
CA VAL A 370 -14.36 -7.66 -5.58
C VAL A 370 -13.89 -8.12 -6.95
N THR A 371 -12.59 -8.01 -7.21
CA THR A 371 -11.97 -8.50 -8.44
C THR A 371 -10.66 -9.21 -8.12
N LEU A 372 -10.57 -10.49 -8.48
CA LEU A 372 -9.33 -11.25 -8.52
C LEU A 372 -9.12 -11.71 -9.96
N ALA A 373 -8.14 -11.14 -10.66
CA ALA A 373 -7.87 -11.42 -12.06
C ALA A 373 -6.46 -12.01 -12.24
N ASN A 374 -6.34 -13.16 -12.90
CA ASN A 374 -5.05 -13.80 -13.20
C ASN A 374 -4.19 -14.04 -11.94
N CYS A 375 -4.82 -14.34 -10.79
CA CYS A 375 -4.10 -14.61 -9.54
C CYS A 375 -3.71 -16.09 -9.45
N THR A 376 -2.59 -16.38 -8.78
CA THR A 376 -2.09 -17.74 -8.61
C THR A 376 -2.02 -18.12 -7.12
N PHE A 377 -2.53 -19.28 -6.75
CA PHE A 377 -2.48 -19.82 -5.40
C PHE A 377 -1.55 -21.04 -5.35
N VAL A 378 -0.58 -21.02 -4.43
CA VAL A 378 0.48 -22.03 -4.32
C VAL A 378 0.71 -22.44 -2.87
N GLY A 379 1.36 -23.59 -2.67
CA GLY A 379 1.81 -24.03 -1.34
C GLY A 379 0.67 -24.29 -0.35
N GLY A 380 -0.49 -24.74 -0.85
CA GLY A 380 -1.68 -25.02 -0.04
C GLY A 380 -2.57 -23.81 0.26
N ALA A 381 -2.22 -22.61 -0.21
CA ALA A 381 -3.01 -21.39 -0.02
C ALA A 381 -4.37 -21.49 -0.70
N SER A 382 -5.48 -21.18 -0.02
CA SER A 382 -6.83 -21.25 -0.61
C SER A 382 -7.54 -19.89 -0.62
N LEU A 383 -8.46 -19.71 -1.58
CA LEU A 383 -9.33 -18.54 -1.68
C LEU A 383 -10.68 -18.83 -1.04
N TYR A 384 -11.14 -17.95 -0.16
CA TYR A 384 -12.46 -18.04 0.49
C TYR A 384 -13.27 -16.79 0.14
N VAL A 385 -14.32 -16.93 -0.67
CA VAL A 385 -15.29 -15.88 -0.96
C VAL A 385 -16.53 -16.11 -0.11
N VAL A 386 -16.71 -15.28 0.91
CA VAL A 386 -17.65 -15.54 1.98
C VAL A 386 -18.69 -14.42 2.07
N GLY A 387 -19.97 -14.80 1.98
CA GLY A 387 -21.11 -13.91 2.20
C GLY A 387 -21.62 -13.90 3.65
N TRP A 388 -22.86 -13.47 3.84
CA TRP A 388 -23.49 -13.32 5.15
C TRP A 388 -23.93 -14.66 5.73
N LEU A 389 -23.60 -14.92 7.00
CA LEU A 389 -24.08 -16.09 7.73
C LEU A 389 -25.60 -16.03 8.01
N SER A 390 -26.11 -14.82 8.26
CA SER A 390 -27.53 -14.52 8.50
C SER A 390 -28.15 -13.81 7.29
N ASP A 391 -29.45 -13.52 7.35
CA ASP A 391 -30.10 -12.81 6.26
C ASP A 391 -29.45 -11.44 5.99
N PRO A 392 -29.07 -11.14 4.73
CA PRO A 392 -28.35 -9.93 4.40
C PRO A 392 -29.24 -8.68 4.54
N PRO A 393 -28.66 -7.51 4.89
CA PRO A 393 -29.41 -6.25 4.98
C PRO A 393 -30.03 -5.85 3.64
N ALA A 394 -31.19 -5.20 3.69
CA ALA A 394 -31.84 -4.67 2.49
C ALA A 394 -31.06 -3.48 1.91
N GLY A 395 -31.02 -3.37 0.58
CA GLY A 395 -30.36 -2.27 -0.13
C GLY A 395 -28.85 -2.44 -0.34
N GLU A 396 -28.30 -3.60 0.02
CA GLU A 396 -26.91 -3.95 -0.24
C GLU A 396 -26.76 -4.84 -1.48
N ARG A 397 -25.58 -4.79 -2.11
CA ARG A 397 -25.22 -5.61 -3.28
C ARG A 397 -23.72 -5.91 -3.29
N ALA A 398 -23.37 -7.12 -3.72
CA ALA A 398 -21.99 -7.51 -3.99
C ALA A 398 -21.80 -7.90 -5.47
N ASP A 399 -20.76 -7.38 -6.10
CA ASP A 399 -20.29 -7.82 -7.42
C ASP A 399 -18.87 -8.41 -7.25
N VAL A 400 -18.77 -9.73 -7.30
CA VAL A 400 -17.53 -10.50 -7.14
C VAL A 400 -17.16 -11.15 -8.45
N LEU A 401 -15.94 -10.86 -8.93
CA LEU A 401 -15.36 -11.45 -10.12
C LEU A 401 -14.02 -12.12 -9.77
N VAL A 402 -13.97 -13.44 -9.94
CA VAL A 402 -12.75 -14.25 -9.91
C VAL A 402 -12.53 -14.74 -11.33
N SER A 403 -11.49 -14.25 -11.99
CA SER A 403 -11.22 -14.49 -13.42
C SER A 403 -9.78 -14.95 -13.62
N GLY A 404 -9.53 -15.94 -14.46
CA GLY A 404 -8.13 -16.34 -14.75
C GLY A 404 -7.39 -16.94 -13.55
N LEU A 405 -8.10 -17.43 -12.52
CA LEU A 405 -7.47 -17.92 -11.30
C LEU A 405 -6.74 -19.23 -11.58
N GLU A 406 -5.51 -19.37 -11.09
CA GLU A 406 -4.77 -20.63 -11.14
C GLU A 406 -4.50 -21.14 -9.71
N SER A 407 -5.01 -22.33 -9.39
CA SER A 407 -4.86 -22.97 -8.07
C SER A 407 -4.10 -24.29 -8.23
N ARG A 408 -2.94 -24.43 -7.56
CA ARG A 408 -2.08 -25.62 -7.58
C ARG A 408 -1.50 -26.00 -6.22
N SER A 409 -1.01 -27.23 -6.13
CA SER A 409 -0.23 -27.73 -4.97
C SER A 409 -1.03 -27.74 -3.65
N GLY A 410 -2.25 -28.30 -3.70
CA GLY A 410 -3.11 -28.45 -2.52
C GLY A 410 -3.91 -27.21 -2.14
N SER A 411 -4.03 -26.24 -3.05
CA SER A 411 -4.89 -25.07 -2.91
C SER A 411 -6.30 -25.32 -3.45
N GLY A 412 -7.27 -24.52 -3.00
CA GLY A 412 -8.65 -24.59 -3.48
C GLY A 412 -9.40 -23.26 -3.40
N VAL A 413 -10.68 -23.32 -3.77
CA VAL A 413 -11.58 -22.16 -3.77
C VAL A 413 -12.86 -22.50 -3.04
N VAL A 414 -13.30 -21.63 -2.15
CA VAL A 414 -14.59 -21.71 -1.45
C VAL A 414 -15.46 -20.53 -1.85
N VAL A 415 -16.72 -20.79 -2.20
CA VAL A 415 -17.78 -19.78 -2.25
C VAL A 415 -18.84 -20.16 -1.22
N ALA A 416 -19.11 -19.28 -0.26
CA ALA A 416 -19.92 -19.62 0.91
C ALA A 416 -21.03 -18.62 1.24
N ASN A 417 -22.06 -19.16 1.89
CA ASN A 417 -23.14 -18.45 2.58
C ASN A 417 -24.07 -17.64 1.64
N ARG A 418 -24.64 -16.54 2.15
CA ARG A 418 -25.72 -15.78 1.49
C ARG A 418 -25.19 -14.51 0.85
N PHE A 419 -25.74 -14.14 -0.30
CA PHE A 419 -25.47 -12.86 -0.95
C PHE A 419 -26.76 -12.04 -1.12
N PRO A 420 -26.74 -10.72 -0.85
CA PRO A 420 -27.91 -9.85 -0.97
C PRO A 420 -28.59 -9.93 -2.35
N PRO A 421 -29.91 -9.70 -2.46
CA PRO A 421 -30.59 -9.65 -3.74
C PRO A 421 -29.93 -8.67 -4.72
N GLY A 422 -29.78 -9.09 -5.98
CA GLY A 422 -29.07 -8.34 -7.03
C GLY A 422 -27.57 -8.57 -7.08
N SER A 423 -26.99 -9.31 -6.13
CA SER A 423 -25.56 -9.64 -6.12
C SER A 423 -25.18 -10.65 -7.21
N ARG A 424 -23.93 -10.54 -7.69
CA ARG A 424 -23.35 -11.40 -8.70
C ARG A 424 -22.00 -11.91 -8.21
N VAL A 425 -21.85 -13.23 -8.13
CA VAL A 425 -20.59 -13.88 -7.80
C VAL A 425 -20.19 -14.75 -8.99
N THR A 426 -19.03 -14.47 -9.57
CA THR A 426 -18.57 -15.11 -10.80
C THR A 426 -17.19 -15.70 -10.60
N VAL A 427 -17.04 -17.00 -10.85
CA VAL A 427 -15.75 -17.69 -11.03
C VAL A 427 -15.66 -18.08 -12.50
N VAL A 428 -14.68 -17.54 -13.21
CA VAL A 428 -14.63 -17.67 -14.67
C VAL A 428 -13.20 -17.84 -15.19
N ASP A 429 -13.06 -18.51 -16.33
CA ASP A 429 -11.78 -18.64 -17.04
C ASP A 429 -10.64 -19.17 -16.13
N SER A 430 -10.96 -20.04 -15.18
CA SER A 430 -10.07 -20.44 -14.09
C SER A 430 -9.62 -21.90 -14.19
N VAL A 431 -8.48 -22.22 -13.59
CA VAL A 431 -7.87 -23.56 -13.58
C VAL A 431 -7.56 -23.98 -12.15
N LEU A 432 -8.26 -25.01 -11.66
CA LEU A 432 -8.16 -25.51 -10.29
C LEU A 432 -7.65 -26.96 -10.30
N ILE A 433 -6.45 -27.19 -9.76
CA ILE A 433 -5.80 -28.51 -9.81
C ILE A 433 -5.39 -28.95 -8.41
N ALA A 434 -6.02 -30.02 -7.92
CA ALA A 434 -5.66 -30.68 -6.68
C ALA A 434 -4.69 -31.85 -6.94
N GLU A 435 -3.38 -31.54 -6.91
CA GLU A 435 -2.28 -32.54 -7.00
C GLU A 435 -1.93 -33.15 -5.62
N ALA A 436 -2.35 -32.48 -4.55
CA ALA A 436 -2.21 -32.87 -3.15
C ALA A 436 -3.52 -32.58 -2.41
N ARG A 437 -3.67 -33.12 -1.19
CA ARG A 437 -4.85 -32.83 -0.34
C ARG A 437 -5.03 -31.32 -0.17
N VAL A 438 -6.19 -30.84 -0.57
CA VAL A 438 -6.68 -29.48 -0.27
C VAL A 438 -7.28 -29.51 1.13
N ALA A 439 -6.73 -28.70 2.03
CA ALA A 439 -7.16 -28.59 3.42
C ALA A 439 -7.67 -27.17 3.69
N TYR A 440 -8.98 -27.03 3.70
CA TYR A 440 -9.65 -25.78 4.09
C TYR A 440 -9.64 -25.61 5.60
N ARG A 441 -9.75 -24.36 6.07
CA ARG A 441 -9.62 -24.01 7.49
C ARG A 441 -10.90 -23.45 8.10
N ASP A 442 -10.88 -23.32 9.42
CA ASP A 442 -11.92 -22.69 10.25
C ASP A 442 -13.31 -23.30 10.01
N ALA A 443 -14.32 -22.47 9.77
CA ALA A 443 -15.70 -22.88 9.54
C ALA A 443 -15.91 -23.67 8.24
N TYR A 444 -14.88 -23.78 7.39
CA TYR A 444 -14.91 -24.46 6.10
C TYR A 444 -14.04 -25.72 6.07
N ASP A 445 -13.51 -26.15 7.22
CA ASP A 445 -12.81 -27.43 7.34
C ASP A 445 -13.75 -28.57 6.92
N LEU A 446 -13.28 -29.38 5.97
CA LEU A 446 -14.02 -30.51 5.40
C LEU A 446 -13.73 -31.83 6.14
N GLY A 447 -12.91 -31.79 7.20
CA GLY A 447 -12.42 -32.99 7.86
C GLY A 447 -11.58 -33.82 6.89
N ASP A 448 -11.99 -35.07 6.66
CA ASP A 448 -11.26 -36.00 5.79
C ASP A 448 -11.52 -35.79 4.29
N ALA A 449 -12.54 -35.02 3.92
CA ALA A 449 -12.84 -34.74 2.52
C ALA A 449 -11.88 -33.70 1.92
N SER A 450 -11.69 -33.76 0.60
CA SER A 450 -10.87 -32.81 -0.15
C SER A 450 -11.51 -32.47 -1.49
N ALA A 451 -11.47 -31.19 -1.88
CA ALA A 451 -12.09 -30.73 -3.13
C ALA A 451 -11.40 -29.50 -3.72
N CYS A 452 -11.42 -29.35 -5.04
CA CYS A 452 -10.81 -28.19 -5.73
C CYS A 452 -11.67 -26.93 -5.58
N LEU A 453 -12.98 -27.07 -5.75
CA LEU A 453 -13.98 -26.00 -5.61
C LEU A 453 -15.05 -26.44 -4.61
N VAL A 454 -15.31 -25.60 -3.62
CA VAL A 454 -16.31 -25.84 -2.58
C VAL A 454 -17.39 -24.78 -2.64
N VAL A 455 -18.65 -25.22 -2.63
CA VAL A 455 -19.83 -24.37 -2.49
C VAL A 455 -20.47 -24.68 -1.14
N HIS A 456 -20.35 -23.76 -0.18
CA HIS A 456 -20.64 -24.06 1.23
C HIS A 456 -21.85 -23.27 1.76
N ASN A 457 -22.91 -23.96 2.16
CA ASN A 457 -24.15 -23.37 2.71
C ASN A 457 -24.72 -22.22 1.86
N VAL A 458 -24.70 -22.37 0.53
CA VAL A 458 -25.06 -21.28 -0.38
C VAL A 458 -26.58 -21.10 -0.47
N ASN A 459 -27.04 -19.89 -0.19
CA ASN A 459 -28.44 -19.49 -0.36
C ASN A 459 -28.54 -18.24 -1.23
N LEU A 460 -29.14 -18.39 -2.41
CA LEU A 460 -29.26 -17.38 -3.44
C LEU A 460 -30.70 -16.87 -3.52
N THR A 461 -30.96 -15.75 -2.86
CA THR A 461 -32.26 -15.08 -2.87
C THR A 461 -32.19 -13.87 -3.79
N GLY A 462 -32.63 -14.02 -5.04
CA GLY A 462 -32.50 -12.98 -6.07
C GLY A 462 -31.06 -12.60 -6.41
N SER A 463 -30.09 -13.45 -6.08
CA SER A 463 -28.66 -13.31 -6.39
C SER A 463 -28.18 -14.45 -7.30
N VAL A 464 -27.04 -14.24 -7.96
CA VAL A 464 -26.54 -15.15 -8.99
C VAL A 464 -25.12 -15.61 -8.66
N LEU A 465 -24.89 -16.92 -8.68
CA LEU A 465 -23.57 -17.54 -8.68
C LEU A 465 -23.32 -18.15 -10.07
N THR A 466 -22.23 -17.74 -10.72
CA THR A 466 -21.82 -18.25 -12.03
C THR A 466 -20.45 -18.89 -11.92
N ILE A 467 -20.33 -20.13 -12.38
CA ILE A 467 -19.07 -20.85 -12.56
C ILE A 467 -18.97 -21.15 -14.05
N ALA A 468 -18.12 -20.43 -14.77
CA ALA A 468 -18.05 -20.49 -16.22
C ALA A 468 -16.65 -20.80 -16.73
N ARG A 469 -16.50 -21.57 -17.82
CA ARG A 469 -15.21 -21.81 -18.49
C ARG A 469 -14.06 -22.16 -17.53
N THR A 470 -14.38 -23.02 -16.55
CA THR A 470 -13.46 -23.35 -15.46
C THR A 470 -13.04 -24.81 -15.59
N HIS A 471 -11.74 -25.06 -15.52
CA HIS A 471 -11.17 -26.39 -15.57
C HIS A 471 -10.82 -26.87 -14.16
N VAL A 472 -11.36 -28.02 -13.76
CA VAL A 472 -11.17 -28.61 -12.44
C VAL A 472 -10.57 -30.01 -12.60
N ALA A 473 -9.38 -30.22 -12.06
CA ALA A 473 -8.68 -31.51 -12.10
C ALA A 473 -8.31 -31.97 -10.70
N ALA A 474 -9.03 -32.98 -10.19
CA ALA A 474 -8.73 -33.64 -8.93
C ALA A 474 -7.88 -34.90 -9.17
N VAL A 475 -6.57 -34.76 -9.05
CA VAL A 475 -5.60 -35.84 -9.34
C VAL A 475 -5.22 -36.61 -8.07
N PHE A 476 -5.33 -35.96 -6.90
CA PHE A 476 -5.15 -36.59 -5.60
C PHE A 476 -6.26 -37.64 -5.34
N ARG A 477 -5.89 -38.80 -4.77
CA ARG A 477 -6.87 -39.85 -4.43
C ARG A 477 -7.93 -39.32 -3.45
N ASP A 478 -9.16 -39.77 -3.62
CA ASP A 478 -10.31 -39.40 -2.78
C ASP A 478 -10.72 -37.90 -2.87
N ALA A 479 -10.11 -37.12 -3.77
CA ALA A 479 -10.49 -35.72 -3.99
C ALA A 479 -11.65 -35.59 -4.97
N VAL A 480 -12.64 -34.76 -4.60
CA VAL A 480 -13.79 -34.41 -5.43
C VAL A 480 -13.44 -33.19 -6.30
N GLY A 481 -13.98 -33.12 -7.52
CA GLY A 481 -13.82 -31.93 -8.35
C GLY A 481 -14.51 -30.71 -7.71
N VAL A 482 -15.84 -30.76 -7.64
CA VAL A 482 -16.69 -29.75 -7.01
C VAL A 482 -17.49 -30.37 -5.87
N LEU A 483 -17.37 -29.81 -4.67
CA LEU A 483 -18.08 -30.27 -3.49
C LEU A 483 -19.06 -29.20 -3.01
N VAL A 484 -20.34 -29.54 -2.91
CA VAL A 484 -21.33 -28.71 -2.23
C VAL A 484 -21.53 -29.27 -0.82
N VAL A 485 -21.39 -28.41 0.19
CA VAL A 485 -21.57 -28.77 1.61
C VAL A 485 -22.74 -27.99 2.19
N GLY A 486 -23.66 -28.68 2.85
CA GLY A 486 -24.85 -28.08 3.47
C GLY A 486 -25.96 -27.68 2.49
N GLY A 487 -25.81 -28.07 1.22
CA GLY A 487 -26.80 -27.89 0.16
C GLY A 487 -26.82 -26.50 -0.49
N VAL A 488 -27.70 -26.35 -1.47
CA VAL A 488 -27.96 -25.08 -2.18
C VAL A 488 -29.45 -24.76 -2.12
N ALA A 489 -29.77 -23.55 -1.69
CA ALA A 489 -31.14 -23.02 -1.70
C ALA A 489 -31.24 -21.80 -2.61
N LEU A 490 -32.25 -21.77 -3.49
CA LEU A 490 -32.49 -20.66 -4.41
C LEU A 490 -33.94 -20.21 -4.31
N SER A 491 -34.14 -18.90 -4.20
CA SER A 491 -35.47 -18.28 -4.15
C SER A 491 -35.50 -16.95 -4.90
N SER A 492 -36.70 -16.45 -5.20
CA SER A 492 -36.89 -15.08 -5.73
C SER A 492 -36.09 -14.77 -6.99
N ARG A 493 -36.05 -15.71 -7.95
CA ARG A 493 -35.22 -15.66 -9.18
C ARG A 493 -33.71 -15.71 -8.90
N GLY A 494 -33.30 -16.42 -7.85
CA GLY A 494 -31.89 -16.77 -7.64
C GLY A 494 -31.40 -17.75 -8.69
N ALA A 495 -30.11 -17.71 -9.01
CA ALA A 495 -29.56 -18.61 -10.02
C ALA A 495 -28.16 -19.14 -9.71
N LEU A 496 -27.97 -20.44 -9.93
CA LEU A 496 -26.67 -21.09 -10.00
C LEU A 496 -26.44 -21.56 -11.43
N TYR A 497 -25.56 -20.87 -12.14
CA TYR A 497 -25.15 -21.23 -13.50
C TYR A 497 -23.78 -21.87 -13.48
N VAL A 498 -23.69 -23.07 -14.02
CA VAL A 498 -22.45 -23.79 -14.27
C VAL A 498 -22.36 -23.99 -15.78
N GLU A 499 -21.41 -23.31 -16.43
CA GLU A 499 -21.32 -23.26 -17.89
C GLU A 499 -19.91 -23.61 -18.33
N GLU A 500 -19.76 -24.48 -19.34
CA GLU A 500 -18.43 -24.87 -19.86
C GLU A 500 -17.46 -25.32 -18.75
N LEU A 501 -18.00 -25.97 -17.70
CA LEU A 501 -17.20 -26.57 -16.64
C LEU A 501 -16.61 -27.89 -17.17
N LEU A 502 -15.28 -28.02 -17.11
CA LEU A 502 -14.59 -29.27 -17.41
C LEU A 502 -14.07 -29.85 -16.10
N VAL A 503 -14.59 -31.01 -15.69
CA VAL A 503 -14.16 -31.70 -14.47
C VAL A 503 -13.53 -33.05 -14.81
N GLN A 504 -12.34 -33.28 -14.26
CA GLN A 504 -11.63 -34.55 -14.35
C GLN A 504 -11.22 -35.01 -12.95
N THR A 505 -11.51 -36.26 -12.61
CA THR A 505 -11.08 -36.86 -11.34
C THR A 505 -10.37 -38.20 -11.55
N ALA A 506 -9.74 -38.73 -10.50
CA ALA A 506 -9.10 -40.04 -10.51
C ALA A 506 -10.07 -41.16 -10.05
N LEU A 507 -11.20 -41.31 -10.74
CA LEU A 507 -12.29 -42.27 -10.43
C LEU A 507 -13.13 -41.92 -9.19
N GLU A 508 -13.19 -40.63 -8.84
CA GLU A 508 -14.02 -40.10 -7.74
C GLU A 508 -15.21 -39.30 -8.27
N LEU A 509 -15.98 -38.66 -7.39
CA LEU A 509 -17.11 -37.81 -7.78
C LEU A 509 -16.62 -36.52 -8.47
N CYS A 510 -17.15 -36.24 -9.66
CA CYS A 510 -16.93 -34.96 -10.35
C CYS A 510 -17.59 -33.83 -9.57
N VAL A 511 -18.90 -33.95 -9.31
CA VAL A 511 -19.69 -33.05 -8.47
C VAL A 511 -20.37 -33.88 -7.39
N SER A 512 -20.09 -33.58 -6.12
CA SER A 512 -20.83 -34.16 -4.99
C SER A 512 -21.62 -33.07 -4.27
N VAL A 513 -22.88 -33.34 -3.97
CA VAL A 513 -23.73 -32.46 -3.17
C VAL A 513 -24.08 -33.15 -1.87
N GLU A 514 -23.36 -32.79 -0.81
CA GLU A 514 -23.64 -33.24 0.56
C GLU A 514 -24.67 -32.29 1.17
N GLY A 515 -25.94 -32.69 1.10
CA GLY A 515 -27.10 -31.87 1.46
C GLY A 515 -28.19 -31.88 0.38
N GLY A 516 -29.15 -30.98 0.50
CA GLY A 516 -30.27 -30.87 -0.45
C GLY A 516 -30.09 -29.76 -1.48
N VAL A 517 -30.86 -29.84 -2.57
CA VAL A 517 -31.02 -28.76 -3.55
C VAL A 517 -32.47 -28.28 -3.50
N ALA A 518 -32.68 -27.02 -3.15
CA ALA A 518 -34.01 -26.41 -3.10
C ALA A 518 -34.09 -25.21 -4.05
N ALA A 519 -35.02 -25.21 -5.00
CA ALA A 519 -35.22 -24.10 -5.93
C ALA A 519 -36.70 -23.69 -5.97
N SER A 520 -36.98 -22.41 -5.70
CA SER A 520 -38.34 -21.86 -5.63
C SER A 520 -38.47 -20.48 -6.28
N GLY A 521 -39.69 -20.07 -6.65
CA GLY A 521 -39.97 -18.69 -7.06
C GLY A 521 -39.23 -18.24 -8.33
N GLY A 522 -39.24 -19.06 -9.38
CA GLY A 522 -38.61 -18.75 -10.67
C GLY A 522 -37.09 -18.84 -10.66
N SER A 523 -36.51 -19.66 -9.78
CA SER A 523 -35.07 -19.83 -9.65
C SER A 523 -34.52 -20.90 -10.61
N VAL A 524 -33.21 -20.87 -10.86
CA VAL A 524 -32.56 -21.77 -11.82
C VAL A 524 -31.27 -22.37 -11.26
N VAL A 525 -31.13 -23.69 -11.37
CA VAL A 525 -29.84 -24.39 -11.27
C VAL A 525 -29.59 -25.03 -12.62
N ALA A 526 -28.51 -24.64 -13.31
CA ALA A 526 -28.24 -25.14 -14.65
C ALA A 526 -26.78 -25.52 -14.83
N PHE A 527 -26.55 -26.72 -15.33
CA PHE A 527 -25.27 -27.15 -15.92
C PHE A 527 -25.43 -27.09 -17.43
N VAL A 528 -24.58 -26.32 -18.12
CA VAL A 528 -24.70 -26.04 -19.55
C VAL A 528 -23.35 -26.27 -20.21
N ASP A 529 -23.32 -27.06 -21.28
CA ASP A 529 -22.12 -27.33 -22.09
C ASP A 529 -20.89 -27.78 -21.26
N SER A 530 -21.14 -28.47 -20.13
CA SER A 530 -20.11 -28.98 -19.23
C SER A 530 -19.69 -30.41 -19.56
N ASP A 531 -18.43 -30.74 -19.31
CA ASP A 531 -17.85 -32.06 -19.56
C ASP A 531 -17.32 -32.69 -18.27
N PHE A 532 -17.72 -33.93 -18.01
CA PHE A 532 -17.36 -34.68 -16.80
C PHE A 532 -16.65 -35.97 -17.19
N LEU A 533 -15.36 -36.06 -16.87
CA LEU A 533 -14.45 -37.10 -17.37
C LEU A 533 -13.82 -37.90 -16.25
N LEU A 534 -13.73 -39.22 -16.43
CA LEU A 534 -13.04 -40.15 -15.52
C LEU A 534 -13.58 -40.16 -14.07
N CYS A 535 -14.85 -39.77 -13.93
CA CYS A 535 -15.53 -39.71 -12.64
C CYS A 535 -16.35 -40.96 -12.36
N LYS A 536 -16.43 -41.36 -11.10
CA LYS A 536 -17.35 -42.42 -10.66
C LYS A 536 -18.80 -42.03 -10.97
N HIS A 537 -19.21 -40.86 -10.51
CA HIS A 537 -20.44 -40.21 -10.93
C HIS A 537 -20.11 -38.77 -11.35
N ALA A 538 -20.76 -38.30 -12.42
CA ALA A 538 -20.62 -36.93 -12.86
C ALA A 538 -21.26 -35.95 -11.87
N VAL A 539 -22.47 -36.26 -11.42
CA VAL A 539 -23.18 -35.51 -10.37
C VAL A 539 -23.81 -36.49 -9.40
N SER A 540 -23.53 -36.36 -8.11
CA SER A 540 -24.15 -37.14 -7.04
C SER A 540 -24.76 -36.20 -6.01
N VAL A 541 -26.06 -36.33 -5.73
CA VAL A 541 -26.75 -35.57 -4.69
C VAL A 541 -27.09 -36.49 -3.52
N ARG A 542 -26.69 -36.09 -2.31
CA ARG A 542 -26.96 -36.80 -1.05
C ARG A 542 -27.86 -35.93 -0.18
N GLY A 543 -29.13 -35.86 -0.56
CA GLY A 543 -30.18 -35.14 0.16
C GLY A 543 -31.40 -34.86 -0.71
N ALA A 544 -32.40 -34.18 -0.15
CA ALA A 544 -33.64 -33.93 -0.87
C ALA A 544 -33.45 -32.90 -2.00
N VAL A 545 -33.98 -33.21 -3.18
CA VAL A 545 -34.13 -32.26 -4.28
C VAL A 545 -35.59 -31.77 -4.32
N SER A 546 -35.79 -30.47 -4.13
CA SER A 546 -37.11 -29.82 -4.09
C SER A 546 -37.16 -28.66 -5.07
N VAL A 547 -38.02 -28.76 -6.08
CA VAL A 547 -38.14 -27.75 -7.15
C VAL A 547 -39.60 -27.34 -7.28
N SER A 548 -39.89 -26.06 -7.06
CA SER A 548 -41.24 -25.50 -7.11
C SER A 548 -41.29 -24.21 -7.93
N GLY A 549 -41.94 -24.25 -9.09
CA GLY A 549 -42.00 -23.10 -10.01
C GLY A 549 -40.62 -22.61 -10.45
N SER A 550 -39.66 -23.52 -10.56
CA SER A 550 -38.23 -23.29 -10.81
C SER A 550 -37.66 -24.40 -11.71
N VAL A 551 -36.40 -24.28 -12.11
CA VAL A 551 -35.76 -25.24 -13.03
C VAL A 551 -34.45 -25.75 -12.44
N VAL A 552 -34.24 -27.07 -12.50
CA VAL A 552 -32.94 -27.73 -12.36
C VAL A 552 -32.67 -28.45 -13.68
N ALA A 553 -31.62 -28.08 -14.40
CA ALA A 553 -31.35 -28.57 -15.74
C ALA A 553 -29.88 -28.96 -15.96
N LEU A 554 -29.68 -30.02 -16.73
CA LEU A 554 -28.40 -30.36 -17.37
C LEU A 554 -28.61 -30.29 -18.87
N VAL A 555 -27.90 -29.40 -19.55
CA VAL A 555 -28.14 -29.03 -20.95
C VAL A 555 -26.85 -29.18 -21.74
N ARG A 556 -26.88 -30.03 -22.77
CA ARG A 556 -25.76 -30.26 -23.70
C ARG A 556 -24.43 -30.65 -23.01
N SER A 557 -24.51 -31.32 -21.86
CA SER A 557 -23.32 -31.77 -21.12
C SER A 557 -22.84 -33.15 -21.55
N GLY A 558 -21.52 -33.35 -21.62
CA GLY A 558 -20.87 -34.62 -21.87
C GLY A 558 -20.56 -35.38 -20.57
N PHE A 559 -20.90 -36.67 -20.54
CA PHE A 559 -20.68 -37.52 -19.35
C PHE A 559 -19.90 -38.77 -19.73
N VAL A 560 -18.69 -38.91 -19.20
CA VAL A 560 -17.86 -40.12 -19.34
C VAL A 560 -17.55 -40.64 -17.93
N SER A 561 -18.48 -41.44 -17.42
CA SER A 561 -18.42 -42.06 -16.09
C SER A 561 -17.93 -43.50 -16.17
N THR A 562 -17.34 -44.00 -15.07
CA THR A 562 -16.89 -45.39 -14.95
C THR A 562 -17.92 -46.34 -14.34
N GLU A 563 -19.10 -45.85 -13.98
CA GLU A 563 -20.22 -46.62 -13.41
C GLU A 563 -21.44 -46.60 -14.33
N ASP A 564 -22.44 -47.45 -14.06
CA ASP A 564 -23.67 -47.57 -14.86
C ASP A 564 -24.55 -46.29 -14.86
N TYR A 565 -24.36 -45.40 -13.88
CA TYR A 565 -25.16 -44.19 -13.70
C TYR A 565 -24.27 -42.94 -13.63
N ALA A 566 -24.38 -42.04 -14.61
CA ALA A 566 -23.64 -40.78 -14.61
C ALA A 566 -24.17 -39.76 -13.58
N VAL A 567 -25.48 -39.80 -13.28
CA VAL A 567 -26.12 -38.91 -12.30
C VAL A 567 -26.84 -39.76 -11.25
N ALA A 568 -26.59 -39.46 -9.98
CA ALA A 568 -27.21 -40.13 -8.83
C ALA A 568 -27.91 -39.11 -7.93
N PHE A 569 -29.13 -39.42 -7.48
CA PHE A 569 -29.94 -38.63 -6.56
C PHE A 569 -30.27 -39.42 -5.30
#